data_AF-A0A7C2R276-F1
#
_entry.id   AF-A0A7C2R276-F1
#
_cell.length_a   1.000
_cell.length_b   1.000
_cell.length_c   1.000
_cell.angle_alpha   90.00
_cell.angle_beta   90.00
_cell.angle_gamma   90.00
#
_symmetry.space_group_name_H-M   'P 1'
#
loop_
_entity.id
_entity.type
_entity.pdbx_description
1 polymer ?
#
loop_
_entity_poly.entity_id
_entity_poly.type
_entity_poly.pdbx_seq_one_letter_code
_entity_poly.pdbx_strand_id
1 'polypeptide(L)'
;MKKQIVLGTFNAEKYWRDAGLATLPELQDKSAAAVVAAMDELLFPLCGKSDVLITRRALDPEFKGYLGEAGFDFSSNHEDLETDAGTDDAGERCVFSLLGDRLGSESFGTLLGGATVLCPYAVLPETAGLEDRLGIRERQVDVRTVKKVNSKEYSHTL
;
A
#
# COMPACT_ATOMS: atom_id res chain seq x y z
N MET A 1 17.93 13.94 -3.77
CA MET A 1 16.50 13.61 -3.57
C MET A 1 16.36 12.77 -2.31
N LYS A 2 15.25 12.87 -1.59
CA LYS A 2 14.94 11.99 -0.45
C LYS A 2 14.51 10.63 -1.00
N LYS A 3 14.98 9.54 -0.41
CA LYS A 3 14.49 8.18 -0.68
C LYS A 3 13.08 8.02 -0.11
N GLN A 4 12.13 7.58 -0.93
CA GLN A 4 10.72 7.42 -0.59
C GLN A 4 10.31 5.95 -0.54
N ILE A 5 9.28 5.66 0.24
CA ILE A 5 8.60 4.37 0.25
C ILE A 5 7.25 4.57 -0.42
N VAL A 6 7.08 3.99 -1.61
CA VAL A 6 5.81 3.95 -2.34
C VAL A 6 5.11 2.64 -2.01
N LEU A 7 3.85 2.71 -1.59
CA LEU A 7 3.04 1.56 -1.23
C LEU A 7 1.56 1.92 -1.28
N GLY A 8 0.68 0.93 -1.40
CA GLY A 8 -0.74 1.22 -1.46
C GLY A 8 -1.63 0.02 -1.28
N THR A 9 -2.90 0.28 -0.95
CA THR A 9 -3.97 -0.71 -1.06
C THR A 9 -5.02 -0.11 -1.98
N PHE A 10 -5.26 -0.75 -3.12
CA PHE A 10 -6.08 -0.20 -4.20
C PHE A 10 -7.55 -0.07 -3.80
N ASN A 11 -8.11 -1.07 -3.11
CA ASN A 11 -9.44 -0.97 -2.52
C ASN A 11 -9.40 -0.14 -1.21
N ALA A 12 -9.00 1.13 -1.31
CA ALA A 12 -8.94 2.06 -0.17
C ALA A 12 -10.33 2.45 0.35
N GLU A 13 -11.34 2.46 -0.53
CA GLU A 13 -12.71 2.85 -0.19
C GLU A 13 -13.29 2.01 0.96
N LYS A 14 -12.92 0.73 1.05
CA LYS A 14 -13.35 -0.15 2.15
C LYS A 14 -12.95 0.37 3.53
N TYR A 15 -11.86 1.14 3.62
CA TYR A 15 -11.38 1.74 4.88
C TYR A 15 -11.99 3.12 5.14
N TRP A 16 -12.51 3.79 4.12
CA TRP A 16 -13.08 5.13 4.24
C TRP A 16 -14.60 5.13 4.43
N ARG A 17 -15.28 4.08 3.95
CA ARG A 17 -16.72 3.92 4.05
C ARG A 17 -17.19 4.01 5.51
N ASP A 18 -18.30 4.72 5.71
CA ASP A 18 -18.98 4.76 7.00
C ASP A 18 -19.69 3.43 7.26
N ALA A 19 -19.51 2.89 8.47
CA ALA A 19 -20.12 1.64 8.91
C ALA A 19 -21.65 1.72 8.98
N GLY A 20 -22.22 2.93 9.05
CA GLY A 20 -23.67 3.16 9.08
C GLY A 20 -24.36 3.14 7.71
N LEU A 21 -23.62 3.01 6.60
CA LEU A 21 -24.21 3.02 5.25
C LEU A 21 -24.81 1.67 4.89
N ALA A 22 -25.99 1.71 4.26
CA ALA A 22 -26.60 0.52 3.68
C ALA A 22 -25.67 -0.10 2.63
N THR A 23 -25.39 -1.39 2.77
CA THR A 23 -24.63 -2.18 1.80
C THR A 23 -25.57 -3.04 0.98
N LEU A 24 -25.26 -3.17 -0.31
CA LEU A 24 -25.90 -4.18 -1.14
C LEU A 24 -25.34 -5.56 -0.73
N PRO A 25 -26.15 -6.63 -0.75
CA PRO A 25 -25.63 -7.98 -0.68
C PRO A 25 -24.61 -8.19 -1.80
N GLU A 26 -23.40 -8.60 -1.44
CA GLU A 26 -22.31 -8.86 -2.39
C GLU A 26 -21.96 -10.35 -2.37
N LEU A 27 -21.82 -10.93 -3.56
CA LEU A 27 -21.20 -12.25 -3.69
C LEU A 27 -19.69 -12.05 -3.71
N GLN A 28 -18.99 -12.60 -2.73
CA GLN A 28 -17.53 -12.48 -2.66
C GLN A 28 -16.88 -13.22 -3.83
N ASP A 29 -16.24 -12.45 -4.72
CA ASP A 29 -15.36 -12.98 -5.76
C ASP A 29 -13.91 -12.90 -5.30
N LYS A 30 -13.42 -14.01 -4.73
CA LYS A 30 -12.04 -14.13 -4.23
C LYS A 30 -11.01 -13.92 -5.36
N SER A 31 -11.33 -14.29 -6.60
CA SER A 31 -10.44 -14.12 -7.75
C SER A 31 -10.32 -12.65 -8.12
N ALA A 32 -11.44 -11.92 -8.18
CA ALA A 32 -11.42 -10.47 -8.41
C ALA A 32 -10.68 -9.72 -7.28
N ALA A 33 -10.92 -10.11 -6.02
CA ALA A 33 -10.23 -9.52 -4.87
C ALA A 33 -8.70 -9.74 -4.93
N ALA A 34 -8.24 -10.92 -5.34
CA ALA A 34 -6.82 -11.21 -5.51
C ALA A 34 -6.18 -10.34 -6.61
N VAL A 35 -6.87 -10.14 -7.74
CA VAL A 35 -6.41 -9.23 -8.81
C VAL A 35 -6.28 -7.80 -8.29
N VAL A 36 -7.30 -7.29 -7.60
CA VAL A 36 -7.27 -5.94 -7.00
C VAL A 36 -6.16 -5.81 -5.96
N ALA A 37 -5.88 -6.87 -5.20
CA ALA A 37 -4.80 -6.89 -4.22
C ALA A 37 -3.40 -6.83 -4.84
N ALA A 38 -3.23 -7.35 -6.07
CA ALA A 38 -1.98 -7.29 -6.83
C ALA A 38 -1.81 -6.00 -7.65
N MET A 39 -2.84 -5.14 -7.73
CA MET A 39 -2.73 -3.86 -8.44
C MET A 39 -1.72 -2.91 -7.79
N ASP A 40 -1.27 -3.16 -6.56
CA ASP A 40 -0.22 -2.37 -5.91
C ASP A 40 1.11 -2.38 -6.69
N GLU A 41 1.36 -3.40 -7.51
CA GLU A 41 2.46 -3.44 -8.47
C GLU A 41 2.42 -2.25 -9.45
N LEU A 42 1.22 -1.77 -9.83
CA LEU A 42 1.03 -0.65 -10.76
C LEU A 42 1.51 0.71 -10.22
N LEU A 43 2.00 0.77 -8.97
CA LEU A 43 2.54 1.98 -8.37
C LEU A 43 4.01 2.25 -8.76
N PHE A 44 4.67 1.33 -9.47
CA PHE A 44 6.06 1.51 -9.92
C PHE A 44 6.34 2.84 -10.68
N PRO A 45 5.42 3.43 -11.48
CA PRO A 45 5.69 4.68 -12.19
C PRO A 45 5.87 5.88 -11.24
N LEU A 46 5.45 5.75 -9.98
CA LEU A 46 5.60 6.80 -8.97
C LEU A 46 6.99 6.78 -8.31
N CYS A 47 7.81 5.77 -8.60
CA CYS A 47 9.14 5.61 -8.02
C CYS A 47 10.22 6.30 -8.88
N GLY A 48 11.17 6.98 -8.22
CA GLY A 48 12.44 7.40 -8.79
C GLY A 48 13.61 6.46 -8.45
N LYS A 49 14.79 6.79 -8.98
CA LYS A 49 16.09 6.05 -8.97
C LYS A 49 16.64 5.59 -7.59
N SER A 50 15.93 5.82 -6.50
CA SER A 50 16.33 5.36 -5.16
C SER A 50 15.14 5.00 -4.29
N ASP A 51 13.94 5.08 -4.84
CA ASP A 51 12.70 4.82 -4.10
C ASP A 51 12.48 3.32 -3.96
N VAL A 52 11.65 2.98 -2.99
CA VAL A 52 11.28 1.61 -2.66
C VAL A 52 9.81 1.45 -2.95
N LEU A 53 9.48 0.56 -3.88
CA LEU A 53 8.14 0.07 -4.06
C LEU A 53 7.89 -1.11 -3.12
N ILE A 54 6.92 -0.98 -2.23
CA ILE A 54 6.46 -2.09 -1.39
C ILE A 54 5.12 -2.61 -1.90
N THR A 55 5.10 -3.88 -2.25
CA THR A 55 3.95 -4.62 -2.74
C THR A 55 3.60 -5.77 -1.79
N ARG A 56 2.32 -6.16 -1.77
CA ARG A 56 1.81 -7.29 -0.99
C ARG A 56 2.56 -8.58 -1.31
N ARG A 57 2.77 -8.84 -2.59
CA ARG A 57 3.54 -9.98 -3.12
C ARG A 57 4.83 -9.45 -3.72
N ALA A 58 5.90 -10.23 -3.64
CA ALA A 58 7.13 -9.87 -4.31
C ALA A 58 6.88 -9.81 -5.83
N LEU A 59 7.37 -8.75 -6.47
CA LEU A 59 7.33 -8.62 -7.93
C LEU A 59 8.05 -9.79 -8.58
N ASP A 60 7.46 -10.29 -9.67
CA ASP A 60 8.14 -11.27 -10.51
C ASP A 60 9.50 -10.72 -10.99
N PRO A 61 10.61 -11.47 -10.86
CA PRO A 61 11.94 -10.99 -11.24
C PRO A 61 12.08 -10.66 -12.72
N GLU A 62 11.41 -11.38 -13.62
CA GLU A 62 11.43 -11.11 -15.06
C GLU A 62 10.67 -9.82 -15.36
N PHE A 63 9.51 -9.63 -14.74
CA PHE A 63 8.75 -8.39 -14.84
C PHE A 63 9.56 -7.19 -14.32
N LYS A 64 10.22 -7.32 -13.16
CA LYS A 64 11.11 -6.28 -12.63
C LYS A 64 12.29 -5.99 -13.57
N GLY A 65 12.86 -7.02 -14.19
CA GLY A 65 13.90 -6.87 -15.21
C GLY A 65 13.42 -6.08 -16.42
N TYR A 66 12.25 -6.42 -16.95
CA TYR A 66 11.59 -5.71 -18.05
C TYR A 66 11.34 -4.23 -17.73
N LEU A 67 10.86 -3.92 -16.50
CA LEU A 67 10.68 -2.53 -16.06
C LEU A 67 12.02 -1.76 -16.03
N GLY A 68 13.11 -2.42 -15.62
CA GLY A 68 14.46 -1.88 -15.69
C GLY A 68 14.89 -1.52 -17.12
N GLU A 69 14.66 -2.41 -18.08
CA GLU A 69 14.93 -2.16 -19.50
C GLU A 69 14.08 -1.02 -20.07
N ALA A 70 12.85 -0.87 -19.60
CA ALA A 70 11.96 0.23 -19.95
C ALA A 70 12.34 1.57 -19.30
N GLY A 71 13.35 1.59 -18.41
CA GLY A 71 13.89 2.81 -17.78
C GLY A 71 13.37 3.11 -16.38
N PHE A 72 12.64 2.18 -15.75
CA PHE A 72 12.23 2.32 -14.34
C PHE A 72 13.32 1.77 -13.42
N ASP A 73 13.78 2.60 -12.48
CA ASP A 73 14.86 2.26 -11.54
C ASP A 73 14.35 2.43 -10.11
N PHE A 74 14.04 1.31 -9.44
CA PHE A 74 13.52 1.28 -8.08
C PHE A 74 13.88 -0.03 -7.36
N SER A 75 13.89 0.02 -6.02
CA SER A 75 14.02 -1.18 -5.18
C SER A 75 12.64 -1.72 -4.81
N SER A 76 12.51 -3.03 -4.57
CA SER A 76 11.25 -3.63 -4.14
C SER A 76 11.49 -4.79 -3.18
N ASN A 77 10.47 -5.21 -2.45
CA ASN A 77 10.55 -6.40 -1.61
C ASN A 77 10.71 -7.66 -2.46
N HIS A 78 11.58 -8.55 -1.98
CA HIS A 78 11.84 -9.87 -2.59
C HIS A 78 11.05 -10.99 -1.91
N GLU A 79 10.54 -10.72 -0.72
CA GLU A 79 9.67 -11.62 0.03
C GLU A 79 8.26 -11.04 0.03
N ASP A 80 7.26 -11.92 -0.05
CA ASP A 80 5.86 -11.54 0.12
C ASP A 80 5.65 -10.95 1.51
N LEU A 81 4.86 -9.88 1.62
CA LEU A 81 4.41 -9.36 2.90
C LEU A 81 3.37 -10.27 3.54
N GLU A 82 2.48 -10.82 2.72
CA GLU A 82 1.41 -11.73 3.14
C GLU A 82 1.86 -13.20 2.99
N THR A 83 2.19 -13.85 4.10
CA THR A 83 2.65 -15.25 4.12
C THR A 83 1.51 -16.26 4.14
N ASP A 84 0.32 -15.85 4.56
CA ASP A 84 -0.81 -16.74 4.83
C ASP A 84 -1.71 -16.94 3.61
N ALA A 85 -1.10 -17.12 2.43
CA ALA A 85 -1.83 -17.37 1.18
C ALA A 85 -2.73 -18.61 1.35
N GLY A 86 -4.05 -18.42 1.42
CA GLY A 86 -5.04 -19.51 1.50
C GLY A 86 -5.92 -19.54 2.76
N THR A 87 -5.77 -18.59 3.70
CA THR A 87 -6.76 -18.39 4.76
C THR A 87 -7.96 -17.58 4.25
N ASP A 88 -9.11 -17.65 4.94
CA ASP A 88 -10.30 -16.87 4.55
C ASP A 88 -10.08 -15.34 4.65
N ASP A 89 -9.02 -14.89 5.32
CA ASP A 89 -8.66 -13.47 5.49
C ASP A 89 -7.63 -12.97 4.44
N ALA A 90 -7.22 -13.80 3.48
CA ALA A 90 -6.26 -13.42 2.44
C ALA A 90 -6.79 -12.22 1.63
N GLY A 91 -6.02 -11.13 1.57
CA GLY A 91 -6.43 -9.88 0.92
C GLY A 91 -7.22 -8.90 1.80
N GLU A 92 -7.60 -9.25 3.03
CA GLU A 92 -8.39 -8.36 3.87
C GLU A 92 -7.56 -7.26 4.56
N ARG A 93 -6.32 -7.58 4.91
CA ARG A 93 -5.41 -6.64 5.58
C ARG A 93 -4.84 -5.64 4.58
N CYS A 94 -4.62 -4.38 4.97
CA CYS A 94 -3.94 -3.40 4.12
C CYS A 94 -2.42 -3.65 4.09
N VAL A 95 -1.76 -3.17 3.03
CA VAL A 95 -0.30 -3.30 2.86
C VAL A 95 0.48 -2.62 3.99
N PHE A 96 -0.05 -1.56 4.60
CA PHE A 96 0.56 -0.88 5.75
C PHE A 96 0.66 -1.78 6.98
N SER A 97 -0.42 -2.51 7.27
CA SER A 97 -0.47 -3.45 8.39
C SER A 97 0.51 -4.60 8.17
N LEU A 98 0.51 -5.16 6.95
CA LEU A 98 1.39 -6.27 6.57
C LEU A 98 2.87 -5.87 6.61
N LEU A 99 3.23 -4.70 6.05
CA LEU A 99 4.58 -4.16 6.15
C LEU A 99 4.98 -3.93 7.61
N GLY A 100 4.04 -3.43 8.41
CA GLY A 100 4.18 -3.30 9.84
C GLY A 100 4.71 -4.59 10.47
N ASP A 101 4.08 -5.73 10.25
CA ASP A 101 4.50 -7.01 10.84
C ASP A 101 5.91 -7.43 10.40
N ARG A 102 6.38 -6.93 9.26
CA ARG A 102 7.68 -7.28 8.66
C ARG A 102 8.82 -6.32 8.99
N LEU A 103 8.55 -5.18 9.64
CA LEU A 103 9.60 -4.21 9.98
C LEU A 103 10.72 -4.76 10.89
N GLY A 104 10.46 -5.84 11.64
CA GLY A 104 11.47 -6.49 12.47
C GLY A 104 12.42 -7.42 11.71
N SER A 105 12.16 -7.71 10.44
CA SER A 105 13.00 -8.57 9.61
C SER A 105 14.18 -7.79 9.02
N GLU A 106 15.35 -8.45 8.94
CA GLU A 106 16.58 -7.85 8.41
C GLU A 106 16.44 -7.43 6.93
N SER A 107 15.72 -8.23 6.14
CA SER A 107 15.48 -7.98 4.72
C SER A 107 14.74 -6.65 4.51
N PHE A 108 13.62 -6.43 5.21
CA PHE A 108 12.86 -5.19 5.12
C PHE A 108 13.58 -4.01 5.79
N GLY A 109 14.29 -4.23 6.90
CA GLY A 109 15.10 -3.18 7.52
C GLY A 109 16.17 -2.63 6.57
N THR A 110 16.86 -3.51 5.85
CA THR A 110 17.86 -3.15 4.85
C THR A 110 17.23 -2.43 3.65
N LEU A 111 16.14 -2.98 3.11
CA LEU A 111 15.42 -2.42 1.96
C LEU A 111 14.94 -0.98 2.22
N LEU A 112 14.32 -0.76 3.38
CA LEU A 112 13.75 0.53 3.78
C LEU A 112 14.81 1.51 4.31
N GLY A 113 16.04 1.04 4.57
CA GLY A 113 17.13 1.84 5.10
C GLY A 113 17.36 3.14 4.34
N GLY A 114 17.40 4.26 5.08
CA GLY A 114 17.61 5.60 4.54
C GLY A 114 16.39 6.25 3.90
N ALA A 115 15.23 5.57 3.84
CA ALA A 115 13.99 6.20 3.43
C ALA A 115 13.51 7.20 4.51
N THR A 116 13.04 8.36 4.07
CA THR A 116 12.62 9.45 4.98
C THR A 116 11.22 9.97 4.72
N VAL A 117 10.55 9.41 3.70
CA VAL A 117 9.22 9.83 3.25
C VAL A 117 8.39 8.59 2.94
N LEU A 118 7.15 8.58 3.42
CA LEU A 118 6.13 7.61 3.03
C LEU A 118 5.25 8.26 1.96
N CYS A 119 5.13 7.63 0.80
CA CYS A 119 4.30 8.08 -0.32
C CYS A 119 3.18 7.06 -0.56
N PRO A 120 2.11 7.08 0.25
CA PRO A 120 1.02 6.14 0.09
C PRO A 120 0.16 6.47 -1.14
N TYR A 121 -0.32 5.44 -1.84
CA TYR A 121 -1.40 5.60 -2.83
C TYR A 121 -2.66 6.21 -2.22
N ALA A 122 -2.99 5.78 -1.00
CA ALA A 122 -4.16 6.19 -0.25
C ALA A 122 -3.81 6.25 1.24
N VAL A 123 -4.24 7.30 1.95
CA VAL A 123 -4.08 7.39 3.40
C VAL A 123 -5.16 6.55 4.07
N LEU A 124 -4.73 5.55 4.85
CA LEU A 124 -5.56 4.61 5.57
C LEU A 124 -5.38 4.76 7.09
N PRO A 125 -6.23 4.15 7.93
CA PRO A 125 -6.08 4.23 9.39
C PRO A 125 -4.70 3.81 9.89
N GLU A 126 -4.05 2.85 9.23
CA GLU A 126 -2.75 2.31 9.60
C GLU A 126 -1.57 3.19 9.13
N THR A 127 -1.79 4.17 8.25
CA THR A 127 -0.72 5.00 7.67
C THR A 127 0.08 5.71 8.75
N ALA A 128 -0.59 6.39 9.69
CA ALA A 128 0.07 7.13 10.75
C ALA A 128 0.92 6.22 11.67
N GLY A 129 0.39 5.04 12.02
CA GLY A 129 1.11 4.07 12.85
C GLY A 129 2.35 3.51 12.15
N LEU A 130 2.30 3.31 10.83
CA LEU A 130 3.47 2.89 10.06
C LEU A 130 4.55 3.99 10.01
N GLU A 131 4.16 5.26 9.80
CA GLU A 131 5.10 6.40 9.83
C GLU A 131 5.85 6.47 11.16
N ASP A 132 5.13 6.30 12.28
CA ASP A 132 5.73 6.31 13.62
C ASP A 132 6.76 5.19 13.79
N ARG A 133 6.43 3.98 13.31
CA ARG A 133 7.32 2.81 13.40
C ARG A 133 8.54 2.92 12.50
N LEU A 134 8.43 3.63 11.38
CA LEU A 134 9.53 3.92 10.46
C LEU A 134 10.34 5.17 10.85
N GLY A 135 9.89 5.93 11.86
CA GLY A 135 10.53 7.19 12.25
C GLY A 135 10.38 8.31 11.23
N ILE A 136 9.36 8.25 10.36
CA ILE A 136 9.09 9.24 9.32
C ILE A 136 8.44 10.47 9.95
N ARG A 137 9.10 11.63 9.80
CA ARG A 137 8.65 12.90 10.40
C ARG A 137 7.71 13.70 9.51
N GLU A 138 7.80 13.50 8.21
CA GLU A 138 6.93 14.15 7.23
C GLU A 138 5.62 13.37 7.16
N ARG A 139 4.61 13.87 7.88
CA ARG A 139 3.35 13.16 8.11
C ARG A 139 2.37 13.40 6.96
N GLN A 140 1.62 12.35 6.62
CA GLN A 140 0.45 12.46 5.78
C GLN A 140 -0.71 13.19 6.47
N VAL A 141 -1.67 13.64 5.67
CA VAL A 141 -2.89 14.28 6.16
C VAL A 141 -3.67 13.31 7.04
N ASP A 142 -4.33 13.82 8.09
CA ASP A 142 -5.15 12.99 8.98
C ASP A 142 -6.22 12.20 8.21
N VAL A 143 -6.36 10.92 8.56
CA VAL A 143 -7.28 10.00 7.88
C VAL A 143 -8.74 10.46 7.95
N ARG A 144 -9.15 11.21 8.98
CA ARG A 144 -10.52 11.74 9.10
C ARG A 144 -10.78 12.79 8.02
N THR A 145 -9.77 13.61 7.70
CA THR A 145 -9.85 14.57 6.59
C THR A 145 -9.97 13.85 5.25
N VAL A 146 -9.18 12.79 5.04
CA VAL A 146 -9.21 11.98 3.82
C VAL A 146 -10.56 11.29 3.64
N LYS A 147 -11.12 10.72 4.72
CA LYS A 147 -12.49 10.16 4.72
C LYS A 147 -13.54 11.21 4.37
N LYS A 148 -13.42 12.42 4.93
CA LYS A 148 -14.35 13.52 4.67
C LYS A 148 -14.35 13.93 3.21
N VAL A 149 -13.19 14.14 2.59
CA VAL A 149 -13.11 14.62 1.19
C VAL A 149 -13.45 13.54 0.16
N ASN A 150 -13.33 12.25 0.52
CA ASN A 150 -13.73 11.12 -0.33
C ASN A 150 -15.16 10.63 -0.04
N SER A 151 -15.91 11.30 0.84
CA SER A 151 -17.30 10.94 1.08
C SER A 151 -18.18 11.42 -0.08
N LYS A 152 -19.22 10.65 -0.40
CA LYS A 152 -20.19 11.04 -1.43
C LYS A 152 -20.94 12.33 -1.05
N GLU A 153 -21.11 12.59 0.24
CA GLU A 153 -21.75 13.82 0.75
C GLU A 153 -20.94 15.08 0.45
N TYR A 154 -19.61 14.99 0.55
CA TYR A 154 -18.72 16.11 0.27
C TYR A 154 -18.86 16.58 -1.18
N SER A 155 -18.95 15.66 -2.13
CA SER A 155 -19.14 15.97 -3.56
C SER A 155 -20.49 16.61 -3.89
N HIS A 156 -21.51 16.46 -3.03
CA HIS A 156 -22.83 17.07 -3.23
C HIS A 156 -22.99 18.46 -2.60
N THR A 157 -22.02 18.89 -1.78
CA THR A 157 -22.11 20.14 -1.00
C THR A 157 -21.10 21.21 -1.43
N LEU A 158 -20.29 20.94 -2.46
CA LEU A 158 -19.33 21.85 -3.06
C LEU A 158 -19.82 22.45 -4.37
#